data_AF-A0AAD7B877-F1
#
_entry.id   AF-A0AAD7B877-F1
#
_cell.length_a   1.000
_cell.length_b   1.000
_cell.length_c   1.000
_cell.angle_alpha   90.00
_cell.angle_beta   90.00
_cell.angle_gamma   90.00
#
_symmetry.space_group_name_H-M   'P 1'
#
loop_
_entity.id
_entity.type
_entity.pdbx_description
1 polymer ?
#
loop_
_entity_poly.entity_id
_entity_poly.type
_entity_poly.pdbx_seq_one_letter_code
_entity_poly.pdbx_strand_id
1 'polypeptide(L)'
;MSRVKYLNFLQAPSQANILKDMIAAEHRADDLSQGRGTTPIALFLHTGLKLQARPRALQRRSPTGQANKAEGEDIEQSRLVADLKKWHEQQQQICPQVIPYIISTPQKSAQDEKLFLPSDFTSDDRRKLGLETLGAEELKLQEGEANDALRSLREHIRHSQALRHHKNSRGNAVHGQDKNTRAVHKIQDVQTKIQDYVKKYQQARLAMISLGLNTRDSRYPELKDEDLYTKSVNEPHNLGDGSKLEGWIWRKGHHGNMSEVEEAEYTLDSAKVQWHRARADIERWQEEVEILAQEFRRAIQGFQKMQGVWNALARDHPNEPGTKVYAFKTADMYEKMSREAAEKFHSTGGTWPAPGVSLSQHVRSERPDRTIDWNAGLAGKN
;
A
#
# COMPACT_ATOMS: atom_id res chain seq x y z
N MET A 1 12.63 22.68 -19.68
CA MET A 1 11.34 22.07 -20.08
C MET A 1 10.24 22.78 -19.30
N SER A 2 9.28 23.38 -20.01
CA SER A 2 8.39 24.41 -19.45
C SER A 2 7.43 23.90 -18.37
N ARG A 3 7.26 24.71 -17.31
CA ARG A 3 6.43 24.54 -16.09
C ARG A 3 4.98 24.08 -16.39
N VAL A 4 4.48 24.36 -17.59
CA VAL A 4 3.15 23.98 -18.09
C VAL A 4 3.00 22.46 -18.31
N LYS A 5 4.08 21.72 -18.56
CA LYS A 5 4.02 20.25 -18.74
C LYS A 5 4.00 19.48 -17.41
N TYR A 6 4.41 20.10 -16.31
CA TYR A 6 4.44 19.49 -14.97
C TYR A 6 3.13 19.67 -14.19
N LEU A 7 2.41 20.79 -14.40
CA LEU A 7 1.10 21.05 -13.79
C LEU A 7 -0.01 20.05 -14.19
N ASN A 8 0.08 19.44 -15.39
CA ASN A 8 -0.90 18.44 -15.85
C ASN A 8 -0.71 17.05 -15.22
N PHE A 9 0.42 16.83 -14.54
CA PHE A 9 0.66 15.54 -13.89
C PHE A 9 -0.14 15.44 -12.58
N LEU A 10 -0.37 16.60 -11.93
CA LEU A 10 -0.93 16.79 -10.58
C LEU A 10 -2.40 16.51 -10.37
N GLN A 11 -3.12 16.52 -11.47
CA GLN A 11 -4.54 16.26 -11.56
C GLN A 11 -4.71 15.04 -12.44
N ALA A 12 -4.16 13.88 -12.05
CA ALA A 12 -4.45 12.64 -12.75
C ALA A 12 -5.97 12.45 -12.70
N PRO A 13 -6.71 12.80 -13.77
CA PRO A 13 -8.10 13.13 -13.61
C PRO A 13 -8.84 11.80 -13.45
N SER A 14 -9.80 11.75 -12.54
CA SER A 14 -10.65 10.56 -12.42
C SER A 14 -11.33 10.32 -13.74
N GLN A 15 -11.71 9.09 -14.04
CA GLN A 15 -12.47 8.78 -15.25
C GLN A 15 -13.72 9.68 -15.34
N ALA A 16 -14.35 9.97 -14.20
CA ALA A 16 -15.51 10.86 -14.13
C ALA A 16 -15.19 12.32 -14.51
N ASN A 17 -14.03 12.85 -14.11
CA ASN A 17 -13.62 14.21 -14.48
C ASN A 17 -13.23 14.26 -15.96
N ILE A 18 -12.45 13.28 -16.44
CA ILE A 18 -12.09 13.14 -17.86
C ILE A 18 -13.36 13.10 -18.71
N LEU A 19 -14.33 12.27 -18.32
CA LEU A 19 -15.59 12.14 -19.04
C LEU A 19 -16.37 13.46 -19.09
N LYS A 20 -16.47 14.19 -17.97
CA LYS A 20 -17.16 15.49 -17.94
C LYS A 20 -16.48 16.50 -18.87
N ASP A 21 -15.16 16.57 -18.83
CA ASP A 21 -14.38 17.50 -19.65
C ASP A 21 -14.51 17.17 -21.14
N MET A 22 -14.51 15.88 -21.49
CA MET A 22 -14.72 15.40 -22.86
C MET A 22 -16.12 15.70 -23.36
N ILE A 23 -17.17 15.39 -22.58
CA ILE A 23 -18.56 15.70 -22.93
C ILE A 23 -18.75 17.21 -23.13
N ALA A 24 -18.17 18.04 -22.25
CA ALA A 24 -18.23 19.48 -22.38
C ALA A 24 -17.47 20.01 -23.61
N ALA A 25 -16.41 19.33 -24.04
CA ALA A 25 -15.69 19.67 -25.27
C ALA A 25 -16.48 19.28 -26.52
N GLU A 26 -17.14 18.13 -26.51
CA GLU A 26 -17.99 17.65 -27.61
C GLU A 26 -19.24 18.54 -27.78
N HIS A 27 -19.94 18.90 -26.71
CA HIS A 27 -21.07 19.83 -26.80
C HIS A 27 -20.67 21.21 -27.33
N ARG A 28 -19.51 21.73 -26.94
CA ARG A 28 -18.97 22.98 -27.50
C ARG A 28 -18.71 22.89 -29.00
N ALA A 29 -18.33 21.71 -29.51
CA ALA A 29 -18.11 21.49 -30.94
C ALA A 29 -19.44 21.30 -31.70
N ASP A 30 -20.44 20.67 -31.09
CA ASP A 30 -21.78 20.46 -31.67
C ASP A 30 -22.59 21.77 -31.76
N ASP A 31 -22.50 22.65 -30.76
CA ASP A 31 -23.15 23.96 -30.77
C ASP A 31 -22.65 24.84 -31.95
N LEU A 32 -21.41 24.63 -32.38
CA LEU A 32 -20.81 25.30 -33.53
C LEU A 32 -21.24 24.70 -34.87
N SER A 33 -21.73 23.46 -34.90
CA SER A 33 -22.03 22.70 -36.13
C SER A 33 -23.54 22.63 -36.47
N GLN A 34 -24.43 23.21 -35.65
CA GLN A 34 -25.90 23.21 -35.82
C GLN A 34 -26.51 21.81 -36.03
N GLY A 35 -25.92 20.77 -35.41
CA GLY A 35 -26.35 19.37 -35.52
C GLY A 35 -27.30 18.92 -34.40
N ARG A 36 -28.24 18.01 -34.72
CA ARG A 36 -29.19 17.42 -33.77
C ARG A 36 -28.53 16.35 -32.88
N GLY A 37 -28.53 16.58 -31.56
CA GLY A 37 -28.79 15.58 -30.51
C GLY A 37 -28.11 14.20 -30.59
N THR A 38 -26.93 14.08 -31.19
CA THR A 38 -26.17 12.83 -31.27
C THR A 38 -25.57 12.47 -29.90
N THR A 39 -25.45 11.18 -29.60
CA THR A 39 -24.86 10.74 -28.33
C THR A 39 -23.38 11.13 -28.33
N PRO A 40 -22.87 11.83 -27.29
CA PRO A 40 -21.46 12.15 -27.16
C PRO A 40 -20.59 10.89 -27.28
N ILE A 41 -19.49 10.96 -28.03
CA ILE A 41 -18.54 9.86 -28.26
C ILE A 41 -17.92 9.41 -26.95
N ALA A 42 -17.56 10.36 -26.07
CA ALA A 42 -17.06 10.06 -24.74
C ALA A 42 -18.08 9.28 -23.89
N LEU A 43 -19.37 9.64 -23.99
CA LEU A 43 -20.43 8.94 -23.26
C LEU A 43 -20.64 7.52 -23.80
N PHE A 44 -20.57 7.35 -25.12
CA PHE A 44 -20.55 6.04 -25.76
C PHE A 44 -19.38 5.20 -25.21
N LEU A 45 -18.13 5.62 -25.38
CA LEU A 45 -16.98 4.84 -24.90
C LEU A 45 -17.09 4.48 -23.40
N HIS A 46 -17.54 5.41 -22.57
CA HIS A 46 -17.76 5.15 -21.14
C HIS A 46 -18.82 4.09 -20.85
N THR A 47 -19.96 4.10 -21.56
CA THR A 47 -20.98 3.04 -21.39
C THR A 47 -20.45 1.69 -21.85
N GLY A 48 -19.68 1.65 -22.93
CA GLY A 48 -18.98 0.44 -23.38
C GLY A 48 -18.02 -0.14 -22.34
N LEU A 49 -17.16 0.70 -21.75
CA LEU A 49 -16.24 0.31 -20.68
C LEU A 49 -16.97 -0.24 -19.45
N LYS A 50 -18.09 0.40 -19.06
CA LYS A 50 -18.94 -0.08 -17.96
C LYS A 50 -19.59 -1.42 -18.26
N LEU A 51 -20.08 -1.61 -19.49
CA LEU A 51 -20.67 -2.87 -19.92
C LEU A 51 -19.63 -3.99 -19.93
N GLN A 52 -18.39 -3.73 -20.35
CA GLN A 52 -17.31 -4.72 -20.31
C GLN A 52 -16.97 -5.18 -18.87
N ALA A 53 -17.15 -4.29 -17.89
CA ALA A 53 -16.88 -4.58 -16.48
C ALA A 53 -18.03 -5.32 -15.76
N ARG A 54 -19.27 -5.23 -16.27
CA ARG A 54 -20.50 -5.68 -15.58
C ARG A 54 -20.67 -7.21 -15.52
N PRO A 55 -20.43 -7.99 -16.59
CA PRO A 55 -20.48 -9.46 -16.53
C PRO A 55 -19.54 -10.07 -15.49
N ARG A 56 -18.33 -9.51 -15.37
CA ARG A 56 -17.32 -9.96 -14.38
C ARG A 56 -17.80 -9.77 -12.95
N ALA A 57 -18.63 -8.77 -12.69
CA ALA A 57 -19.23 -8.53 -11.37
C ALA A 57 -20.37 -9.52 -11.07
N LEU A 58 -21.15 -9.91 -12.08
CA LEU A 58 -22.26 -10.87 -11.96
C LEU A 58 -21.76 -12.30 -11.76
N GLN A 59 -20.74 -12.75 -12.51
CA GLN A 59 -20.13 -14.08 -12.36
C GLN A 59 -19.54 -14.36 -10.96
N ARG A 60 -19.27 -13.30 -10.18
CA ARG A 60 -18.76 -13.44 -8.80
C ARG A 60 -19.85 -13.50 -7.75
N ARG A 61 -21.06 -13.08 -8.09
CA ARG A 61 -22.23 -13.15 -7.20
C ARG A 61 -22.86 -14.55 -7.17
N SER A 62 -22.56 -15.38 -8.17
CA SER A 62 -23.17 -16.69 -8.40
C SER A 62 -22.71 -17.89 -7.55
N PRO A 63 -21.85 -17.83 -6.50
CA PRO A 63 -21.57 -19.01 -5.70
C PRO A 63 -22.42 -19.03 -4.41
N THR A 64 -23.75 -19.05 -4.47
CA THR A 64 -24.59 -19.63 -3.37
C THR A 64 -26.07 -19.73 -3.75
N GLY A 65 -26.58 -20.97 -3.80
CA GLY A 65 -27.98 -21.32 -4.08
C GLY A 65 -28.97 -20.87 -3.00
N GLN A 66 -29.41 -19.63 -3.06
CA GLN A 66 -30.60 -19.14 -2.36
C GLN A 66 -31.61 -18.67 -3.41
N ALA A 67 -32.85 -19.17 -3.37
CA ALA A 67 -33.88 -18.92 -4.39
C ALA A 67 -34.14 -17.42 -4.65
N ASN A 68 -34.06 -16.56 -3.62
CA ASN A 68 -34.23 -15.11 -3.76
C ASN A 68 -33.08 -14.41 -4.52
N LYS A 69 -31.90 -15.05 -4.64
CA LYS A 69 -30.80 -14.52 -5.47
C LYS A 69 -31.00 -14.83 -6.94
N ALA A 70 -31.63 -15.97 -7.28
CA ALA A 70 -31.86 -16.38 -8.66
C ALA A 70 -32.80 -15.41 -9.40
N GLU A 71 -33.90 -14.98 -8.79
CA GLU A 71 -34.79 -13.96 -9.38
C GLU A 71 -34.08 -12.62 -9.60
N GLY A 72 -33.25 -12.19 -8.65
CA GLY A 72 -32.44 -10.98 -8.79
C GLY A 72 -31.37 -11.08 -9.89
N GLU A 73 -30.82 -12.28 -10.10
CA GLU A 73 -29.86 -12.57 -11.17
C GLU A 73 -30.52 -12.54 -12.54
N ASP A 74 -31.71 -13.12 -12.71
CA ASP A 74 -32.48 -13.08 -13.97
C ASP A 74 -32.88 -11.65 -14.37
N ILE A 75 -33.24 -10.82 -13.39
CA ILE A 75 -33.53 -9.39 -13.63
C ILE A 75 -32.28 -8.64 -14.09
N GLU A 76 -31.13 -8.87 -13.46
CA GLU A 76 -29.88 -8.22 -13.86
C GLU A 76 -29.36 -8.73 -15.21
N GLN A 77 -29.55 -10.01 -15.54
CA GLN A 77 -29.25 -10.54 -16.87
C GLN A 77 -30.14 -9.91 -17.93
N SER A 78 -31.45 -9.79 -17.67
CA SER A 78 -32.39 -9.13 -18.59
C SER A 78 -32.03 -7.66 -18.83
N ARG A 79 -31.61 -6.94 -17.79
CA ARG A 79 -31.10 -5.56 -17.90
C ARG A 79 -29.83 -5.49 -18.73
N LEU A 80 -28.89 -6.42 -18.52
CA LEU A 80 -27.64 -6.48 -19.29
C LEU A 80 -27.94 -6.67 -20.78
N VAL A 81 -28.85 -7.58 -21.14
CA VAL A 81 -29.26 -7.80 -22.54
C VAL A 81 -29.89 -6.55 -23.15
N ALA A 82 -30.75 -5.85 -22.41
CA ALA A 82 -31.36 -4.61 -22.87
C ALA A 82 -30.33 -3.49 -23.09
N ASP A 83 -29.38 -3.35 -22.16
CA ASP A 83 -28.30 -2.37 -22.26
C ASP A 83 -27.36 -2.68 -23.44
N LEU A 84 -27.03 -3.96 -23.68
CA LEU A 84 -26.23 -4.42 -24.82
C LEU A 84 -26.92 -4.14 -26.16
N LYS A 85 -28.23 -4.38 -26.26
CA LYS A 85 -28.99 -4.04 -27.46
C LYS A 85 -28.91 -2.55 -27.77
N LYS A 86 -29.15 -1.70 -26.76
CA LYS A 86 -29.04 -0.24 -26.91
C LYS A 86 -27.61 0.20 -27.28
N TRP A 87 -26.61 -0.46 -26.71
CA TRP A 87 -25.21 -0.24 -27.03
C TRP A 87 -24.91 -0.53 -28.51
N HIS A 88 -25.36 -1.67 -29.04
CA HIS A 88 -25.13 -2.02 -30.44
C HIS A 88 -25.87 -1.11 -31.42
N GLU A 89 -27.07 -0.63 -31.06
CA GLU A 89 -27.79 0.40 -31.84
C GLU A 89 -26.96 1.70 -31.94
N GLN A 90 -26.33 2.13 -30.84
CA GLN A 90 -25.42 3.28 -30.83
C GLN A 90 -24.12 2.99 -31.59
N GLN A 91 -23.58 1.78 -31.45
CA GLN A 91 -22.36 1.36 -32.15
C GLN A 91 -22.55 1.32 -33.67
N GLN A 92 -23.73 0.96 -34.16
CA GLN A 92 -24.04 1.00 -35.60
C GLN A 92 -24.04 2.44 -36.15
N GLN A 93 -24.48 3.41 -35.35
CA GLN A 93 -24.50 4.82 -35.75
C GLN A 93 -23.11 5.46 -35.71
N ILE A 94 -22.32 5.15 -34.67
CA ILE A 94 -21.01 5.80 -34.41
C ILE A 94 -19.86 5.05 -35.10
N CYS A 95 -19.91 3.72 -35.15
CA CYS A 95 -18.84 2.83 -35.64
C CYS A 95 -19.37 1.72 -36.58
N PRO A 96 -19.99 2.06 -37.73
CA PRO A 96 -20.55 1.05 -38.65
C PRO A 96 -19.51 0.06 -39.18
N GLN A 97 -18.24 0.46 -39.21
CA GLN A 97 -17.09 -0.33 -39.69
C GLN A 97 -16.85 -1.60 -38.85
N VAL A 98 -17.33 -1.62 -37.59
CA VAL A 98 -17.12 -2.72 -36.64
C VAL A 98 -18.19 -3.81 -36.78
N ILE A 99 -19.34 -3.50 -37.40
CA ILE A 99 -20.48 -4.41 -37.55
C ILE A 99 -20.13 -5.76 -38.23
N PRO A 100 -19.30 -5.82 -39.30
CA PRO A 100 -18.92 -7.09 -39.90
C PRO A 100 -18.19 -8.02 -38.91
N TYR A 101 -17.39 -7.47 -38.01
CA TYR A 101 -16.68 -8.25 -36.99
C TYR A 101 -17.63 -8.84 -35.95
N ILE A 102 -18.65 -8.06 -35.55
CA ILE A 102 -19.70 -8.51 -34.62
C ILE A 102 -20.46 -9.69 -35.22
N ILE A 103 -20.91 -9.57 -36.48
CA ILE A 103 -21.65 -10.63 -37.18
C ILE A 103 -20.79 -11.89 -37.34
N SER A 104 -19.50 -11.73 -37.61
CA SER A 104 -18.57 -12.85 -37.82
C SER A 104 -18.20 -13.61 -36.54
N THR A 105 -18.43 -13.03 -35.36
CA THR A 105 -17.99 -13.60 -34.08
C THR A 105 -19.17 -14.28 -33.38
N PRO A 106 -19.17 -15.62 -33.25
CA PRO A 106 -20.25 -16.32 -32.56
C PRO A 106 -20.24 -15.98 -31.06
N GLN A 107 -21.31 -15.35 -30.60
CA GLN A 107 -21.49 -15.01 -29.18
C GLN A 107 -22.14 -16.18 -28.44
N LYS A 108 -21.46 -16.69 -27.41
CA LYS A 108 -21.93 -17.84 -26.62
C LYS A 108 -22.92 -17.43 -25.53
N SER A 109 -22.74 -16.23 -24.95
CA SER A 109 -23.58 -15.68 -23.89
C SER A 109 -23.45 -14.16 -23.87
N ALA A 110 -24.48 -13.45 -23.36
CA ALA A 110 -24.43 -12.00 -23.16
C ALA A 110 -23.34 -11.56 -22.16
N GLN A 111 -22.78 -12.50 -21.38
CA GLN A 111 -21.71 -12.23 -20.41
C GLN A 111 -20.31 -12.29 -21.02
N ASP A 112 -20.16 -13.05 -22.12
CA ASP A 112 -18.88 -13.25 -22.82
C ASP A 112 -18.82 -12.45 -24.13
N GLU A 113 -19.79 -11.56 -24.35
CA GLU A 113 -19.91 -10.74 -25.53
C GLU A 113 -18.76 -9.73 -25.62
N LYS A 114 -17.96 -9.85 -26.68
CA LYS A 114 -16.88 -8.91 -26.98
C LYS A 114 -17.50 -7.64 -27.59
N LEU A 115 -17.29 -6.50 -26.94
CA LEU A 115 -17.89 -5.22 -27.35
C LEU A 115 -17.16 -4.54 -28.52
N PHE A 116 -15.97 -5.03 -28.89
CA PHE A 116 -15.13 -4.48 -29.97
C PHE A 116 -14.86 -3.00 -29.78
N LEU A 117 -14.34 -2.64 -28.60
CA LEU A 117 -13.84 -1.29 -28.34
C LEU A 117 -12.56 -1.05 -29.15
N PRO A 118 -12.16 0.20 -29.42
CA PRO A 118 -10.92 0.48 -30.14
C PRO A 118 -9.70 -0.26 -29.57
N SER A 119 -9.59 -0.40 -28.26
CA SER A 119 -8.52 -1.16 -27.59
C SER A 119 -8.48 -2.66 -27.90
N ASP A 120 -9.56 -3.24 -28.45
CA ASP A 120 -9.63 -4.64 -28.88
C ASP A 120 -8.97 -4.89 -30.24
N PHE A 121 -8.63 -3.84 -30.99
CA PHE A 121 -8.03 -3.90 -32.32
C PHE A 121 -6.54 -3.55 -32.29
N THR A 122 -5.77 -4.15 -33.20
CA THR A 122 -4.36 -3.78 -33.37
C THR A 122 -4.23 -2.37 -33.94
N SER A 123 -3.06 -1.73 -33.79
CA SER A 123 -2.81 -0.39 -34.34
C SER A 123 -3.04 -0.30 -35.85
N ASP A 124 -2.73 -1.36 -36.60
CA ASP A 124 -2.92 -1.39 -38.05
C ASP A 124 -4.40 -1.53 -38.42
N ASP A 125 -5.15 -2.34 -37.68
CA ASP A 125 -6.59 -2.51 -37.92
C ASP A 125 -7.38 -1.25 -37.52
N ARG A 126 -6.98 -0.56 -36.46
CA ARG A 126 -7.56 0.74 -36.08
C ARG A 126 -7.39 1.78 -37.19
N ARG A 127 -6.23 1.82 -37.83
CA ARG A 127 -5.97 2.71 -38.98
C ARG A 127 -6.85 2.36 -40.18
N LYS A 128 -6.96 1.07 -40.51
CA LYS A 128 -7.81 0.59 -41.62
C LYS A 128 -9.29 0.90 -41.39
N LEU A 129 -9.76 0.77 -40.15
CA LEU A 129 -11.15 1.00 -39.77
C LEU A 129 -11.47 2.48 -39.48
N GLY A 130 -10.47 3.36 -39.46
CA GLY A 130 -10.64 4.79 -39.16
C GLY A 130 -10.97 5.07 -37.69
N LEU A 131 -10.57 4.20 -36.76
CA LEU A 131 -10.88 4.29 -35.31
C LEU A 131 -9.81 5.06 -34.51
N GLU A 132 -8.92 5.80 -35.18
CA GLU A 132 -7.79 6.47 -34.50
C GLU A 132 -8.23 7.56 -33.53
N THR A 133 -9.19 8.40 -33.93
CA THR A 133 -9.75 9.46 -33.07
C THR A 133 -10.47 8.86 -31.87
N LEU A 134 -11.28 7.83 -32.09
CA LEU A 134 -11.99 7.12 -31.04
C LEU A 134 -11.04 6.42 -30.06
N GLY A 135 -9.96 5.83 -30.57
CA GLY A 135 -8.92 5.22 -29.75
C GLY A 135 -8.15 6.23 -28.89
N ALA A 136 -7.95 7.46 -29.38
CA ALA A 136 -7.33 8.54 -28.60
C ALA A 136 -8.23 9.00 -27.44
N GLU A 137 -9.55 9.08 -27.67
CA GLU A 137 -10.53 9.39 -26.62
C GLU A 137 -10.67 8.23 -25.62
N GLU A 138 -10.65 6.97 -26.08
CA GLU A 138 -10.63 5.80 -25.19
C GLU A 138 -9.37 5.79 -24.30
N LEU A 139 -8.21 6.14 -24.85
CA LEU A 139 -6.95 6.18 -24.10
C LEU A 139 -7.06 7.11 -22.88
N LYS A 140 -7.67 8.29 -23.03
CA LYS A 140 -7.90 9.22 -21.92
C LYS A 140 -8.80 8.61 -20.85
N LEU A 141 -9.88 7.94 -21.25
CA LEU A 141 -10.79 7.27 -20.31
C LEU A 141 -10.11 6.12 -19.56
N GLN A 142 -9.20 5.39 -20.22
CA GLN A 142 -8.40 4.32 -19.60
C GLN A 142 -7.35 4.87 -18.63
N GLU A 143 -6.72 6.01 -18.94
CA GLU A 143 -5.85 6.73 -17.99
C GLU A 143 -6.62 7.07 -16.70
N GLY A 144 -7.86 7.58 -16.84
CA GLY A 144 -8.76 7.85 -15.72
C GLY A 144 -9.13 6.61 -14.91
N GLU A 145 -9.50 5.51 -15.56
CA GLU A 145 -9.82 4.24 -14.88
C GLU A 145 -8.61 3.70 -14.11
N ALA A 146 -7.41 3.77 -14.70
CA ALA A 146 -6.18 3.34 -14.05
C ALA A 146 -5.88 4.17 -12.79
N ASN A 147 -6.06 5.49 -12.86
CA ASN A 147 -5.88 6.40 -11.73
C ASN A 147 -6.88 6.10 -10.60
N ASP A 148 -8.15 5.91 -10.94
CA ASP A 148 -9.21 5.57 -9.97
C ASP A 148 -8.95 4.19 -9.33
N ALA A 149 -8.54 3.20 -10.13
CA ALA A 149 -8.17 1.88 -9.63
C ALA A 149 -7.01 1.94 -8.63
N LEU A 150 -5.95 2.71 -8.91
CA LEU A 150 -4.83 2.90 -7.99
C LEU A 150 -5.25 3.62 -6.70
N ARG A 151 -6.14 4.62 -6.80
CA ARG A 151 -6.67 5.34 -5.62
C ARG A 151 -7.43 4.39 -4.71
N SER A 152 -8.40 3.65 -5.26
CA SER A 152 -9.16 2.66 -4.49
C SER A 152 -8.26 1.56 -3.94
N LEU A 153 -7.26 1.10 -4.71
CA LEU A 153 -6.31 0.10 -4.24
C LEU A 153 -5.58 0.55 -2.96
N ARG A 154 -5.04 1.78 -2.95
CA ARG A 154 -4.36 2.35 -1.77
C ARG A 154 -5.30 2.43 -0.57
N GLU A 155 -6.53 2.89 -0.77
CA GLU A 155 -7.55 3.01 0.27
C GLU A 155 -7.88 1.65 0.89
N HIS A 156 -8.15 0.63 0.06
CA HIS A 156 -8.50 -0.71 0.53
C HIS A 156 -7.34 -1.42 1.22
N ILE A 157 -6.09 -1.19 0.78
CA ILE A 157 -4.91 -1.72 1.50
C ILE A 157 -4.81 -1.11 2.91
N ARG A 158 -4.96 0.22 3.03
CA ARG A 158 -4.98 0.89 4.35
C ARG A 158 -6.13 0.38 5.21
N HIS A 159 -7.31 0.19 4.63
CA HIS A 159 -8.46 -0.35 5.35
C HIS A 159 -8.22 -1.79 5.83
N SER A 160 -7.62 -2.65 5.00
CA SER A 160 -7.23 -4.02 5.36
C SER A 160 -6.25 -4.03 6.55
N GLN A 161 -5.25 -3.16 6.54
CA GLN A 161 -4.31 -3.01 7.66
C GLN A 161 -5.01 -2.54 8.94
N ALA A 162 -5.89 -1.54 8.84
CA ALA A 162 -6.66 -1.05 9.98
C ALA A 162 -7.56 -2.15 10.59
N LEU A 163 -8.21 -2.96 9.74
CA LEU A 163 -9.02 -4.09 10.20
C LEU A 163 -8.19 -5.18 10.87
N ARG A 164 -7.01 -5.51 10.32
CA ARG A 164 -6.08 -6.48 10.91
C ARG A 164 -5.57 -6.00 12.27
N HIS A 165 -5.15 -4.75 12.35
CA HIS A 165 -4.76 -4.11 13.59
C HIS A 165 -5.91 -4.18 14.60
N HIS A 166 -7.11 -3.70 14.23
CA HIS A 166 -8.28 -3.74 15.10
C HIS A 166 -8.60 -5.16 15.58
N LYS A 167 -8.49 -6.20 14.73
CA LYS A 167 -8.71 -7.61 15.11
C LYS A 167 -7.64 -8.15 16.06
N ASN A 168 -6.39 -7.71 15.93
CA ASN A 168 -5.27 -8.21 16.73
C ASN A 168 -5.02 -7.41 18.02
N SER A 169 -5.65 -6.25 18.18
CA SER A 169 -5.54 -5.42 19.39
C SER A 169 -6.04 -6.15 20.65
N ARG A 170 -5.18 -6.19 21.68
CA ARG A 170 -5.44 -6.88 22.96
C ARG A 170 -6.69 -6.43 23.72
N GLY A 171 -7.19 -5.22 23.47
CA GLY A 171 -8.36 -4.64 24.16
C GLY A 171 -9.64 -4.57 23.33
N ASN A 172 -9.70 -5.24 22.18
CA ASN A 172 -10.89 -5.21 21.33
C ASN A 172 -12.00 -6.14 21.86
N ALA A 173 -13.24 -5.97 21.39
CA ALA A 173 -14.34 -6.88 21.71
C ALA A 173 -14.41 -8.11 20.77
N VAL A 174 -13.37 -8.37 19.97
CA VAL A 174 -13.32 -9.44 18.96
C VAL A 174 -12.78 -10.71 19.63
N HIS A 175 -13.59 -11.24 20.54
CA HIS A 175 -13.33 -12.49 21.25
C HIS A 175 -14.47 -13.48 21.01
N GLY A 176 -14.15 -14.78 21.05
CA GLY A 176 -15.09 -15.85 20.71
C GLY A 176 -15.16 -16.17 19.22
N GLN A 177 -15.69 -17.36 18.90
CA GLN A 177 -15.68 -17.92 17.55
C GLN A 177 -16.46 -17.05 16.54
N ASP A 178 -17.69 -16.64 16.86
CA ASP A 178 -18.54 -15.90 15.92
C ASP A 178 -17.98 -14.53 15.53
N LYS A 179 -17.49 -13.76 16.51
CA LYS A 179 -16.93 -12.42 16.26
C LYS A 179 -15.63 -12.52 15.48
N ASN A 180 -14.81 -13.53 15.76
CA ASN A 180 -13.58 -13.80 15.02
C ASN A 180 -13.90 -14.17 13.56
N THR A 181 -14.82 -15.10 13.33
CA THR A 181 -15.26 -15.48 11.97
C THR A 181 -15.79 -14.27 11.20
N ARG A 182 -16.62 -13.42 11.81
CA ARG A 182 -17.11 -12.18 11.18
C ARG A 182 -15.99 -11.21 10.85
N ALA A 183 -15.01 -11.03 11.74
CA ALA A 183 -13.87 -10.15 11.50
C ALA A 183 -12.97 -10.68 10.37
N VAL A 184 -12.72 -12.00 10.34
CA VAL A 184 -11.98 -12.66 9.25
C VAL A 184 -12.71 -12.49 7.93
N HIS A 185 -14.03 -12.69 7.89
CA HIS A 185 -14.83 -12.49 6.67
C HIS A 185 -14.69 -11.07 6.14
N LYS A 186 -14.78 -10.04 7.00
CA LYS A 186 -14.58 -8.64 6.59
C LYS A 186 -13.19 -8.40 5.99
N ILE A 187 -12.14 -8.98 6.59
CA ILE A 187 -10.78 -8.87 6.05
C ILE A 187 -10.69 -9.54 4.68
N GLN A 188 -11.35 -10.69 4.51
CA GLN A 188 -11.38 -11.41 3.24
C GLN A 188 -12.18 -10.68 2.15
N ASP A 189 -13.27 -10.01 2.52
CA ASP A 189 -14.05 -9.17 1.61
C ASP A 189 -13.17 -8.02 1.06
N VAL A 190 -12.44 -7.34 1.96
CA VAL A 190 -11.52 -6.26 1.58
C VAL A 190 -10.36 -6.80 0.72
N GLN A 191 -9.82 -7.97 1.06
CA GLN A 191 -8.78 -8.61 0.25
C GLN A 191 -9.28 -8.96 -1.17
N THR A 192 -10.52 -9.41 -1.29
CA THR A 192 -11.17 -9.65 -2.59
C THR A 192 -11.27 -8.35 -3.38
N LYS A 193 -11.66 -7.24 -2.73
CA LYS A 193 -11.68 -5.91 -3.36
C LYS A 193 -10.31 -5.45 -3.81
N ILE A 194 -9.26 -5.66 -3.03
CA ILE A 194 -7.88 -5.35 -3.42
C ILE A 194 -7.52 -6.06 -4.74
N GLN A 195 -7.79 -7.36 -4.83
CA GLN A 195 -7.53 -8.14 -6.05
C GLN A 195 -8.37 -7.66 -7.25
N ASP A 196 -9.55 -7.12 -7.00
CA ASP A 196 -10.39 -6.54 -8.04
C ASP A 196 -9.80 -5.27 -8.62
N TYR A 197 -9.32 -4.36 -7.77
CA TYR A 197 -8.67 -3.14 -8.21
C TYR A 197 -7.34 -3.41 -8.89
N VAL A 198 -6.59 -4.43 -8.46
CA VAL A 198 -5.39 -4.92 -9.17
C VAL A 198 -5.74 -5.33 -10.61
N LYS A 199 -6.78 -6.17 -10.78
CA LYS A 199 -7.22 -6.63 -12.10
C LYS A 199 -7.70 -5.47 -12.97
N LYS A 200 -8.46 -4.52 -12.41
CA LYS A 200 -8.90 -3.32 -13.12
C LYS A 200 -7.73 -2.50 -13.64
N TYR A 201 -6.73 -2.22 -12.79
CA TYR A 201 -5.53 -1.50 -13.20
C TYR A 201 -4.77 -2.24 -14.30
N GLN A 202 -4.57 -3.55 -14.16
CA GLN A 202 -3.89 -4.37 -15.17
C GLN A 202 -4.63 -4.35 -16.52
N GLN A 203 -5.97 -4.43 -16.50
CA GLN A 203 -6.80 -4.38 -17.71
C GLN A 203 -6.74 -3.01 -18.39
N ALA A 204 -6.89 -1.93 -17.61
CA ALA A 204 -6.73 -0.57 -18.12
C ALA A 204 -5.34 -0.37 -18.73
N ARG A 205 -4.28 -0.87 -18.06
CA ARG A 205 -2.91 -0.81 -18.57
C ARG A 205 -2.72 -1.58 -19.89
N LEU A 206 -3.28 -2.78 -20.01
CA LEU A 206 -3.22 -3.55 -21.25
C LEU A 206 -3.95 -2.84 -22.39
N ALA A 207 -5.12 -2.24 -22.12
CA ALA A 207 -5.86 -1.43 -23.09
C ALA A 207 -5.07 -0.17 -23.49
N MET A 208 -4.42 0.52 -22.54
CA MET A 208 -3.56 1.65 -22.87
C MET A 208 -2.38 1.24 -23.77
N ILE A 209 -1.76 0.09 -23.49
CA ILE A 209 -0.67 -0.45 -24.32
C ILE A 209 -1.17 -0.78 -25.73
N SER A 210 -2.32 -1.43 -25.87
CA SER A 210 -2.89 -1.73 -27.20
C SER A 210 -3.24 -0.46 -27.96
N LEU A 211 -3.66 0.60 -27.25
CA LEU A 211 -3.98 1.89 -27.83
C LEU A 211 -2.76 2.72 -28.26
N GLY A 212 -1.55 2.37 -27.80
CA GLY A 212 -0.29 2.98 -28.24
C GLY A 212 0.61 3.48 -27.09
N LEU A 213 0.27 3.22 -25.84
CA LEU A 213 1.14 3.53 -24.70
C LEU A 213 2.40 2.65 -24.73
N ASN A 214 3.56 3.26 -24.47
CA ASN A 214 4.80 2.49 -24.35
C ASN A 214 4.74 1.57 -23.11
N THR A 215 5.13 0.31 -23.27
CA THR A 215 5.17 -0.68 -22.18
C THR A 215 6.09 -0.27 -21.03
N ARG A 216 7.11 0.54 -21.31
CA ARG A 216 8.08 1.08 -20.34
C ARG A 216 7.74 2.49 -19.84
N ASP A 217 6.53 2.98 -20.05
CA ASP A 217 6.12 4.28 -19.55
C ASP A 217 6.24 4.32 -18.00
N SER A 218 6.99 5.29 -17.47
CA SER A 218 7.16 5.47 -16.02
C SER A 218 5.87 5.90 -15.33
N ARG A 219 4.87 6.38 -16.07
CA ARG A 219 3.60 6.89 -15.53
C ARG A 219 2.66 5.76 -15.09
N TYR A 220 2.67 4.65 -15.84
CA TYR A 220 1.84 3.47 -15.56
C TYR A 220 2.70 2.20 -15.51
N PRO A 221 3.54 2.03 -14.46
CA PRO A 221 4.36 0.85 -14.30
C PRO A 221 3.52 -0.44 -14.18
N GLU A 222 4.15 -1.57 -14.44
CA GLU A 222 3.56 -2.87 -14.12
C GLU A 222 3.38 -3.00 -12.60
N LEU A 223 2.22 -3.51 -12.19
CA LEU A 223 1.89 -3.69 -10.77
C LEU A 223 2.24 -5.11 -10.33
N LYS A 224 3.21 -5.22 -9.40
CA LYS A 224 3.61 -6.48 -8.79
C LYS A 224 2.98 -6.64 -7.40
N ASP A 225 2.97 -7.87 -6.89
CA ASP A 225 2.43 -8.14 -5.55
C ASP A 225 3.22 -7.42 -4.45
N GLU A 226 4.55 -7.29 -4.63
CA GLU A 226 5.44 -6.52 -3.77
C GLU A 226 5.03 -5.04 -3.66
N ASP A 227 4.40 -4.49 -4.70
CA ASP A 227 3.98 -3.10 -4.69
C ASP A 227 2.77 -2.84 -3.80
N LEU A 228 2.04 -3.89 -3.41
CA LEU A 228 0.90 -3.78 -2.50
C LEU A 228 1.35 -3.58 -1.05
N TYR A 229 2.62 -3.80 -0.75
CA TYR A 229 3.17 -3.65 0.59
C TYR A 229 3.35 -2.16 0.98
N THR A 230 2.85 -1.82 2.17
CA THR A 230 3.09 -0.55 2.87
C THR A 230 3.32 -0.82 4.34
N LYS A 231 4.12 0.02 4.99
CA LYS A 231 4.40 -0.08 6.41
C LYS A 231 3.14 0.28 7.19
N SER A 232 2.76 -0.59 8.13
CA SER A 232 1.65 -0.30 9.03
C SER A 232 2.01 0.89 9.92
N VAL A 233 1.09 1.86 10.02
CA VAL A 233 1.24 3.03 10.89
C VAL A 233 0.99 2.68 12.36
N ASN A 234 0.21 1.64 12.62
CA ASN A 234 -0.30 1.31 13.95
C ASN A 234 0.44 0.16 14.62
N GLU A 235 1.26 -0.59 13.88
CA GLU A 235 2.02 -1.72 14.42
C GLU A 235 3.44 -1.26 14.76
N PRO A 236 4.02 -1.73 15.88
CA PRO A 236 5.42 -1.48 16.20
C PRO A 236 6.30 -2.10 15.10
N HIS A 237 7.37 -1.40 14.74
CA HIS A 237 8.34 -1.90 13.78
C HIS A 237 9.06 -3.14 14.30
N ASN A 238 9.20 -4.15 13.45
CA ASN A 238 10.02 -5.33 13.72
C ASN A 238 11.44 -5.11 13.21
N LEU A 239 12.39 -5.90 13.75
CA LEU A 239 13.76 -5.92 13.26
C LEU A 239 13.77 -6.21 11.74
N GLY A 240 14.44 -5.35 10.95
CA GLY A 240 14.49 -5.46 9.49
C GLY A 240 13.39 -4.70 8.72
N ASP A 241 12.44 -4.04 9.39
CA ASP A 241 11.44 -3.20 8.71
C ASP A 241 12.02 -1.89 8.16
N GLY A 242 13.20 -1.48 8.65
CA GLY A 242 13.94 -0.32 8.13
C GLY A 242 14.41 -0.49 6.68
N SER A 243 14.85 -1.70 6.29
CA SER A 243 15.36 -2.00 4.95
C SER A 243 14.26 -2.31 3.93
N LYS A 244 13.03 -2.60 4.38
CA LYS A 244 11.89 -2.82 3.49
C LYS A 244 11.42 -1.48 2.93
N LEU A 245 11.45 -1.36 1.62
CA LEU A 245 10.89 -0.23 0.89
C LEU A 245 9.44 -0.53 0.51
N GLU A 246 8.58 0.48 0.54
CA GLU A 246 7.18 0.33 0.13
C GLU A 246 7.06 0.11 -1.39
N GLY A 247 5.88 -0.28 -1.89
CA GLY A 247 5.64 -0.33 -3.34
C GLY A 247 5.72 1.02 -4.06
N TRP A 248 5.89 1.02 -5.39
CA TRP A 248 5.87 2.27 -6.16
C TRP A 248 4.53 3.01 -6.06
N ILE A 249 3.43 2.30 -5.84
CA ILE A 249 2.09 2.90 -5.68
C ILE A 249 2.04 3.85 -4.48
N TRP A 250 2.95 3.73 -3.50
CA TRP A 250 3.02 4.58 -2.30
C TRP A 250 4.00 5.74 -2.45
N ARG A 251 5.00 5.61 -3.31
CA ARG A 251 6.05 6.63 -3.55
C ARG A 251 5.76 7.55 -4.72
N LYS A 252 5.07 7.04 -5.73
CA LYS A 252 4.69 7.75 -6.95
C LYS A 252 3.17 7.76 -7.01
N GLY A 253 2.56 8.70 -6.31
CA GLY A 253 1.12 8.84 -6.31
C GLY A 253 0.76 10.30 -6.30
N HIS A 254 0.17 10.75 -7.40
CA HIS A 254 -0.54 12.01 -7.49
C HIS A 254 -1.55 12.15 -6.37
N HIS A 255 -1.24 13.02 -5.41
CA HIS A 255 -2.16 13.42 -4.37
C HIS A 255 -3.23 14.32 -5.04
N GLY A 256 -4.45 13.81 -5.18
CA GLY A 256 -5.50 14.48 -5.95
C GLY A 256 -5.84 15.89 -5.44
N ASN A 257 -6.22 16.78 -6.37
CA ASN A 257 -6.67 18.16 -6.15
C ASN A 257 -5.75 19.00 -5.24
N MET A 258 -4.44 18.84 -5.39
CA MET A 258 -3.45 19.71 -4.77
C MET A 258 -2.62 20.40 -5.85
N SER A 259 -2.42 21.71 -5.74
CA SER A 259 -1.47 22.44 -6.57
C SER A 259 -0.06 21.86 -6.42
N GLU A 260 0.85 22.16 -7.36
CA GLU A 260 2.26 21.73 -7.26
C GLU A 260 2.93 22.18 -5.94
N VAL A 261 2.47 23.31 -5.40
CA VAL A 261 2.89 23.82 -4.09
C VAL A 261 2.30 22.95 -2.97
N GLU A 262 1.00 22.64 -3.02
CA GLU A 262 0.34 21.81 -2.02
C GLU A 262 0.85 20.36 -2.04
N GLU A 263 1.15 19.78 -3.21
CA GLU A 263 1.74 18.44 -3.31
C GLU A 263 3.16 18.40 -2.76
N ALA A 264 3.98 19.41 -3.08
CA ALA A 264 5.30 19.54 -2.50
C ALA A 264 5.21 19.70 -0.98
N GLU A 265 4.26 20.51 -0.49
CA GLU A 265 4.00 20.72 0.94
C GLU A 265 3.52 19.42 1.62
N TYR A 266 2.59 18.69 1.04
CA TYR A 266 2.10 17.42 1.57
C TYR A 266 3.19 16.34 1.57
N THR A 267 3.97 16.24 0.49
CA THR A 267 5.08 15.29 0.39
C THR A 267 6.15 15.63 1.42
N LEU A 268 6.45 16.92 1.58
CA LEU A 268 7.35 17.42 2.60
C LEU A 268 6.80 17.11 4.01
N ASP A 269 5.51 17.32 4.27
CA ASP A 269 4.88 17.04 5.56
C ASP A 269 4.81 15.54 5.86
N SER A 270 4.50 14.72 4.87
CA SER A 270 4.56 13.26 4.98
C SER A 270 5.98 12.79 5.27
N ALA A 271 6.97 13.32 4.55
CA ALA A 271 8.38 13.05 4.78
C ALA A 271 8.85 13.54 6.15
N LYS A 272 8.37 14.70 6.64
CA LYS A 272 8.61 15.18 8.00
C LYS A 272 8.04 14.21 9.03
N VAL A 273 6.80 13.75 8.86
CA VAL A 273 6.18 12.78 9.78
C VAL A 273 6.98 11.48 9.79
N GLN A 274 7.36 10.95 8.63
CA GLN A 274 8.21 9.76 8.54
C GLN A 274 9.58 9.98 9.18
N TRP A 275 10.20 11.14 8.97
CA TRP A 275 11.47 11.50 9.56
C TRP A 275 11.38 11.61 11.09
N HIS A 276 10.37 12.29 11.62
CA HIS A 276 10.14 12.40 13.07
C HIS A 276 9.93 11.03 13.70
N ARG A 277 9.22 10.12 13.03
CA ARG A 277 9.05 8.74 13.50
C ARG A 277 10.37 7.98 13.48
N ALA A 278 11.08 7.98 12.35
CA ALA A 278 12.37 7.30 12.24
C ALA A 278 13.40 7.84 13.25
N ARG A 279 13.41 9.16 13.47
CA ARG A 279 14.23 9.81 14.50
C ARG A 279 13.84 9.35 15.90
N ALA A 280 12.54 9.36 16.22
CA ALA A 280 12.05 8.88 17.52
C ALA A 280 12.36 7.39 17.75
N ASP A 281 12.35 6.58 16.69
CA ASP A 281 12.72 5.16 16.78
C ASP A 281 14.22 4.98 17.01
N ILE A 282 15.08 5.78 16.36
CA ILE A 282 16.53 5.76 16.60
C ILE A 282 16.86 6.28 18.01
N GLU A 283 16.14 7.29 18.50
CA GLU A 283 16.23 7.76 19.91
C GLU A 283 15.82 6.65 20.88
N ARG A 284 14.66 6.00 20.68
CA ARG A 284 14.22 4.85 21.51
C ARG A 284 15.19 3.67 21.45
N TRP A 285 15.71 3.32 20.28
CA TRP A 285 16.67 2.22 20.16
C TRP A 285 17.97 2.50 20.91
N GLN A 286 18.43 3.75 20.89
CA GLN A 286 19.56 4.15 21.72
C GLN A 286 19.24 4.04 23.21
N GLU A 287 18.05 4.48 23.66
CA GLU A 287 17.64 4.32 25.05
C GLU A 287 17.64 2.84 25.49
N GLU A 288 17.12 1.93 24.67
CA GLU A 288 17.13 0.49 24.97
C GLU A 288 18.54 -0.09 25.10
N VAL A 289 19.47 0.32 24.23
CA VAL A 289 20.89 -0.09 24.33
C VAL A 289 21.52 0.44 25.63
N GLU A 290 21.25 1.70 25.97
CA GLU A 290 21.75 2.34 27.20
C GLU A 290 21.17 1.67 28.47
N ILE A 291 19.88 1.34 28.46
CA ILE A 291 19.19 0.60 29.53
C ILE A 291 19.83 -0.77 29.70
N LEU A 292 19.97 -1.54 28.62
CA LEU A 292 20.53 -2.90 28.68
C LEU A 292 21.97 -2.88 29.23
N ALA A 293 22.80 -1.94 28.78
CA ALA A 293 24.15 -1.76 29.32
C ALA A 293 24.11 -1.46 30.83
N GLN A 294 23.15 -0.66 31.28
CA GLN A 294 22.98 -0.37 32.71
C GLN A 294 22.43 -1.54 33.52
N GLU A 295 21.57 -2.37 32.95
CA GLU A 295 21.08 -3.61 33.56
C GLU A 295 22.24 -4.58 33.80
N PHE A 296 23.15 -4.76 32.84
CA PHE A 296 24.38 -5.54 33.05
C PHE A 296 25.22 -5.00 34.20
N ARG A 297 25.51 -3.70 34.23
CA ARG A 297 26.30 -3.07 35.31
C ARG A 297 25.66 -3.29 36.68
N ARG A 298 24.33 -3.12 36.77
CA ARG A 298 23.57 -3.35 38.01
C ARG A 298 23.55 -4.81 38.43
N ALA A 299 23.38 -5.73 37.48
CA ALA A 299 23.40 -7.17 37.76
C ALA A 299 24.75 -7.61 38.32
N ILE A 300 25.85 -7.18 37.68
CA ILE A 300 27.22 -7.48 38.14
C ILE A 300 27.46 -6.94 39.55
N GLN A 301 27.16 -5.66 39.79
CA GLN A 301 27.31 -5.06 41.12
C GLN A 301 26.41 -5.72 42.17
N GLY A 302 25.19 -6.11 41.78
CA GLY A 302 24.26 -6.84 42.64
C GLY A 302 24.81 -8.20 43.06
N PHE A 303 25.35 -8.97 42.11
CA PHE A 303 25.98 -10.27 42.40
C PHE A 303 27.22 -10.11 43.29
N GLN A 304 28.09 -9.13 43.02
CA GLN A 304 29.25 -8.83 43.88
C GLN A 304 28.81 -8.45 45.31
N LYS A 305 27.77 -7.62 45.43
CA LYS A 305 27.23 -7.25 46.74
C LYS A 305 26.70 -8.46 47.49
N MET A 306 25.93 -9.32 46.83
CA MET A 306 25.39 -10.54 47.43
C MET A 306 26.50 -11.52 47.82
N GLN A 307 27.51 -11.72 46.98
CA GLN A 307 28.71 -12.49 47.33
C GLN A 307 29.35 -11.95 48.62
N GLY A 308 29.52 -10.63 48.74
CA GLY A 308 30.04 -9.98 49.94
C GLY A 308 29.17 -10.22 51.18
N VAL A 309 27.85 -10.11 51.05
CA VAL A 309 26.89 -10.35 52.14
C VAL A 309 26.96 -11.79 52.63
N TRP A 310 26.97 -12.76 51.72
CA TRP A 310 27.07 -14.18 52.09
C TRP A 310 28.43 -14.55 52.69
N ASN A 311 29.51 -13.92 52.21
CA ASN A 311 30.83 -14.06 52.82
C ASN A 311 30.89 -13.47 54.24
N ALA A 312 30.23 -12.34 54.49
CA ALA A 312 30.13 -11.78 55.84
C ALA A 312 29.32 -12.70 56.77
N LEU A 313 28.17 -13.19 56.30
CA LEU A 313 27.34 -14.14 57.05
C LEU A 313 28.12 -15.41 57.44
N ALA A 314 28.93 -15.94 56.53
CA ALA A 314 29.78 -17.10 56.82
C ALA A 314 30.84 -16.84 57.92
N ARG A 315 31.27 -15.58 58.09
CA ARG A 315 32.23 -15.16 59.12
C ARG A 315 31.55 -14.89 60.47
N ASP A 316 30.32 -14.38 60.45
CA ASP A 316 29.55 -14.03 61.65
C ASP A 316 29.01 -15.26 62.41
N HIS A 317 28.90 -16.41 61.74
CA HIS A 317 28.47 -17.68 62.34
C HIS A 317 29.59 -18.74 62.37
N PRO A 318 30.71 -18.52 63.10
CA PRO A 318 31.88 -19.41 63.05
C PRO A 318 31.63 -20.79 63.69
N ASN A 319 30.68 -20.87 64.63
CA ASN A 319 30.40 -22.06 65.43
C ASN A 319 29.30 -22.97 64.83
N GLU A 320 28.72 -22.58 63.69
CA GLU A 320 27.67 -23.34 63.00
C GLU A 320 28.19 -23.85 61.64
N PRO A 321 28.79 -25.05 61.58
CA PRO A 321 29.47 -25.53 60.39
C PRO A 321 28.53 -25.68 59.17
N GLY A 322 27.27 -26.07 59.38
CA GLY A 322 26.28 -26.20 58.30
C GLY A 322 25.92 -24.85 57.67
N THR A 323 25.57 -23.86 58.50
CA THR A 323 25.27 -22.48 58.08
C THR A 323 26.45 -21.86 57.33
N LYS A 324 27.66 -22.05 57.85
CA LYS A 324 28.90 -21.56 57.26
C LYS A 324 29.18 -22.16 55.87
N VAL A 325 29.07 -23.48 55.72
CA VAL A 325 29.29 -24.16 54.43
C VAL A 325 28.25 -23.72 53.41
N TYR A 326 26.98 -23.59 53.81
CA TYR A 326 25.92 -23.11 52.92
C TYR A 326 26.15 -21.65 52.49
N ALA A 327 26.53 -20.77 53.42
CA ALA A 327 26.81 -19.37 53.11
C ALA A 327 27.99 -19.22 52.12
N PHE A 328 29.09 -19.97 52.32
CA PHE A 328 30.19 -19.98 51.35
C PHE A 328 29.80 -20.53 49.98
N LYS A 329 29.01 -21.61 49.93
CA LYS A 329 28.49 -22.14 48.66
C LYS A 329 27.66 -21.09 47.92
N THR A 330 26.80 -20.36 48.62
CA THR A 330 25.97 -19.31 48.03
C THR A 330 26.81 -18.11 47.59
N ALA A 331 27.85 -17.76 48.34
CA ALA A 331 28.81 -16.73 47.92
C ALA A 331 29.52 -17.13 46.60
N ASP A 332 30.03 -18.36 46.49
CA ASP A 332 30.66 -18.89 45.26
C ASP A 332 29.69 -18.90 44.06
N MET A 333 28.40 -19.20 44.28
CA MET A 333 27.38 -19.09 43.24
C MET A 333 27.26 -17.66 42.71
N TYR A 334 27.14 -16.66 43.60
CA TYR A 334 27.06 -15.25 43.19
C TYR A 334 28.36 -14.76 42.53
N GLU A 335 29.51 -15.25 42.96
CA GLU A 335 30.80 -14.98 42.30
C GLU A 335 30.80 -15.46 40.84
N LYS A 336 30.35 -16.70 40.60
CA LYS A 336 30.23 -17.25 39.24
C LYS A 336 29.27 -16.44 38.38
N MET A 337 28.09 -16.11 38.91
CA MET A 337 27.12 -15.27 38.19
C MET A 337 27.67 -13.88 37.86
N SER A 338 28.40 -13.26 38.80
CA SER A 338 29.08 -11.99 38.56
C SER A 338 30.12 -12.09 37.44
N ARG A 339 30.94 -13.14 37.46
CA ARG A 339 32.00 -13.36 36.46
C ARG A 339 31.39 -13.58 35.08
N GLU A 340 30.41 -14.47 34.96
CA GLU A 340 29.73 -14.75 33.68
C GLU A 340 29.04 -13.51 33.12
N ALA A 341 28.36 -12.72 33.96
CA ALA A 341 27.73 -11.47 33.53
C ALA A 341 28.77 -10.45 33.06
N ALA A 342 29.91 -10.33 33.75
CA ALA A 342 30.99 -9.44 33.36
C ALA A 342 31.66 -9.86 32.05
N GLU A 343 31.91 -11.15 31.84
CA GLU A 343 32.46 -11.71 30.60
C GLU A 343 31.53 -11.44 29.41
N LYS A 344 30.22 -11.71 29.58
CA LYS A 344 29.22 -11.42 28.54
C LYS A 344 29.15 -9.93 28.24
N PHE A 345 29.10 -9.09 29.27
CA PHE A 345 29.05 -7.64 29.09
C PHE A 345 30.30 -7.12 28.35
N HIS A 346 31.48 -7.63 28.69
CA HIS A 346 32.71 -7.26 27.98
C HIS A 346 32.71 -7.73 26.53
N SER A 347 32.25 -8.97 26.25
CA SER A 347 32.21 -9.52 24.89
C SER A 347 31.29 -8.75 23.94
N THR A 348 30.27 -8.07 24.47
CA THR A 348 29.34 -7.23 23.69
C THR A 348 29.78 -5.77 23.60
N GLY A 349 31.00 -5.44 24.06
CA GLY A 349 31.55 -4.09 24.03
C GLY A 349 31.13 -3.21 25.20
N GLY A 350 30.56 -3.77 26.26
CA GLY A 350 30.18 -3.06 27.46
C GLY A 350 31.37 -2.50 28.22
N THR A 351 31.27 -1.24 28.64
CA THR A 351 32.33 -0.52 29.35
C THR A 351 31.86 -0.02 30.72
N TRP A 352 32.78 0.49 31.52
CA TRP A 352 32.51 1.06 32.84
C TRP A 352 32.96 2.53 32.89
N PRO A 353 32.28 3.38 33.69
CA PRO A 353 32.72 4.76 33.91
C PRO A 353 34.13 4.80 34.51
N ALA A 354 34.98 5.65 33.93
CA ALA A 354 36.32 5.91 34.46
C ALA A 354 36.25 6.55 35.86
N PRO A 355 37.32 6.43 36.68
CA PRO A 355 37.37 7.09 37.99
C PRO A 355 37.09 8.59 37.90
N GLY A 356 36.16 9.08 38.72
CA GLY A 356 35.75 10.50 38.73
C GLY A 356 34.75 10.91 37.63
N VAL A 357 34.38 10.00 36.72
CA VAL A 357 33.36 10.25 35.70
C VAL A 357 32.01 9.75 36.17
N SER A 358 30.99 10.62 36.11
CA SER A 358 29.61 10.20 36.41
C SER A 358 29.10 9.21 35.36
N LEU A 359 28.20 8.31 35.75
CA LEU A 359 27.55 7.38 34.82
C LEU A 359 26.88 8.12 33.65
N SER A 360 26.21 9.24 33.91
CA SER A 360 25.55 10.03 32.87
C SER A 360 26.54 10.63 31.86
N GLN A 361 27.72 11.06 32.29
CA GLN A 361 28.78 11.54 31.39
C GLN A 361 29.36 10.38 30.57
N HIS A 362 29.58 9.23 31.21
CA HIS A 362 30.03 8.01 30.55
C HIS A 362 29.08 7.60 29.44
N VAL A 363 27.79 7.40 29.74
CA VAL A 363 26.78 7.03 28.73
C VAL A 363 26.70 8.06 27.61
N ARG A 364 26.75 9.36 27.92
CA ARG A 364 26.78 10.43 26.90
C ARG A 364 27.98 10.34 25.96
N SER A 365 29.15 9.96 26.48
CA SER A 365 30.37 9.81 25.67
C SER A 365 30.34 8.59 24.75
N GLU A 366 29.53 7.57 25.08
CA GLU A 366 29.35 6.38 24.24
C GLU A 366 28.31 6.58 23.12
N ARG A 367 27.57 7.69 23.15
CA ARG A 367 26.55 7.96 22.14
C ARG A 367 27.21 8.19 20.78
N PRO A 368 26.75 7.54 19.70
CA PRO A 368 27.25 7.83 18.37
C PRO A 368 26.92 9.28 17.99
N ASP A 369 27.83 9.93 17.26
CA ASP A 369 27.56 11.23 16.67
C ASP A 369 26.42 11.10 15.64
N ARG A 370 25.41 11.95 15.77
CA ARG A 370 24.20 11.95 14.95
C ARG A 370 24.15 13.16 14.02
N THR A 371 25.28 13.82 13.79
CA THR A 371 25.36 14.96 12.87
C THR A 371 25.06 14.48 11.45
N ILE A 372 23.89 14.87 10.93
CA ILE A 372 23.46 14.57 9.56
C ILE A 372 23.93 15.71 8.67
N ASP A 373 24.86 15.43 7.75
CA ASP A 373 25.19 16.36 6.67
C ASP A 373 24.13 16.29 5.58
N TRP A 374 23.21 17.27 5.63
CA TRP A 374 22.13 17.42 4.66
C TRP A 374 22.62 17.78 3.25
N ASN A 375 23.87 18.24 3.10
CA ASN A 375 24.44 18.66 1.82
C ASN A 375 25.20 17.54 1.09
N ALA A 376 25.63 16.50 1.80
CA ALA A 376 26.39 15.39 1.21
C ALA A 376 25.62 14.64 0.09
N GLY A 377 24.28 14.58 0.16
CA GLY A 377 23.43 13.92 -0.83
C GLY A 377 23.19 14.72 -2.12
N LEU A 378 23.46 16.03 -2.13
CA LEU A 378 23.28 16.90 -3.30
C LEU A 378 24.50 16.93 -4.22
N ALA A 379 25.68 16.50 -3.73
CA ALA A 379 26.93 16.53 -4.49
C ALA A 379 27.05 15.43 -5.56
N GLY A 380 26.17 14.42 -5.56
CA GLY A 380 26.23 13.26 -6.47
C GLY A 380 25.30 13.33 -7.69
N LYS A 381 24.63 14.46 -7.93
CA LYS A 381 23.75 14.67 -9.09
C LYS A 381 24.05 16.02 -9.76
N ASN A 382 25.21 16.09 -10.41
CA ASN A 382 25.44 17.03 -11.50
C ASN A 382 25.45 16.25 -12.81
#